data_AF-A0A6A4SXT9-F1
#
_entry.id   AF-A0A6A4SXT9-F1
#
_cell.length_a   1.000
_cell.length_b   1.000
_cell.length_c   1.000
_cell.angle_alpha   90.00
_cell.angle_beta   90.00
_cell.angle_gamma   90.00
#
_symmetry.space_group_name_H-M   'P 1'
#
loop_
_entity.id
_entity.type
_entity.pdbx_description
1 polymer ?
#
loop_
_entity_poly.entity_id
_entity_poly.type
_entity_poly.pdbx_seq_one_letter_code
_entity_poly.pdbx_strand_id
1 'polypeptide(L)'
;MQERDVPLQTFNETQHLAGADTEKQLRVFVTLVALHVLAKSGATKSCSQEKALSCTRRLMEQTLQGLTLPDDFSPDVTQCKDVARSVLTELKQQFGGKVEKWVLLLEDAAMEATVTQCFKKHILEFSKPRNYLSDFVVRVVLTVVIFTTIIVLRLLI
;
A
#
# COMPACT_ATOMS: atom_id res chain seq x y z
N MET A 1 1.94 59.63 0.25
CA MET A 1 2.80 58.46 0.01
C MET A 1 1.99 57.26 0.47
N GLN A 2 1.47 56.50 -0.48
CA GLN A 2 0.40 55.52 -0.28
C GLN A 2 1.03 54.17 0.07
N GLU A 3 0.94 53.79 1.34
CA GLU A 3 1.36 52.48 1.84
C GLU A 3 0.40 51.44 1.24
N ARG A 4 0.93 50.61 0.34
CA ARG A 4 0.18 49.54 -0.31
C ARG A 4 0.10 48.37 0.66
N ASP A 5 -1.08 48.12 1.20
CA ASP A 5 -1.48 46.83 1.74
C ASP A 5 -1.10 45.72 0.75
N VAL A 6 -0.16 44.87 1.16
CA VAL A 6 0.20 43.64 0.46
C VAL A 6 -0.87 42.61 0.79
N PRO A 7 -1.66 42.11 -0.19
CA PRO A 7 -2.76 41.21 0.11
C PRO A 7 -2.26 39.81 0.50
N LEU A 8 -2.87 39.27 1.56
CA LEU A 8 -2.73 37.93 2.17
C LEU A 8 -3.08 36.75 1.23
N GLN A 9 -2.83 36.84 -0.08
CA GLN A 9 -3.17 35.78 -1.04
C GLN A 9 -2.10 34.69 -1.17
N THR A 10 -0.90 34.89 -0.63
CA THR A 10 0.22 33.94 -0.80
C THR A 10 0.07 32.64 0.02
N PHE A 11 -0.83 32.60 1.01
CA PHE A 11 -0.96 31.44 1.91
C PHE A 11 -1.90 30.33 1.40
N ASN A 12 -2.94 30.69 0.63
CA ASN A 12 -3.86 29.70 0.06
C ASN A 12 -3.32 29.05 -1.22
N GLU A 13 -2.52 29.77 -1.99
CA GLU A 13 -1.97 29.28 -3.26
C GLU A 13 -0.89 28.20 -3.05
N THR A 14 -0.11 28.31 -1.98
CA THR A 14 0.92 27.33 -1.61
C THR A 14 0.34 26.03 -1.07
N GLN A 15 -0.79 26.07 -0.35
CA GLN A 15 -1.48 24.84 0.11
C GLN A 15 -2.11 24.05 -1.04
N HIS A 16 -2.65 24.75 -2.05
CA HIS A 16 -3.29 24.11 -3.19
C HIS A 16 -2.26 23.47 -4.16
N LEU A 17 -1.07 24.07 -4.29
CA LEU A 17 0.05 23.50 -5.04
C LEU A 17 0.70 22.31 -4.32
N ALA A 18 0.92 22.42 -3.00
CA ALA A 18 1.46 21.32 -2.21
C ALA A 18 0.53 20.10 -2.21
N GLY A 19 -0.78 20.30 -2.04
CA GLY A 19 -1.78 19.23 -2.12
C GLY A 19 -1.84 18.58 -3.51
N ALA A 20 -1.69 19.36 -4.58
CA ALA A 20 -1.67 18.84 -5.95
C ALA A 20 -0.40 18.03 -6.27
N ASP A 21 0.75 18.40 -5.71
CA ASP A 21 1.98 17.61 -5.83
C ASP A 21 1.91 16.33 -4.99
N THR A 22 1.40 16.39 -3.76
CA THR A 22 1.20 15.22 -2.91
C THR A 22 0.20 14.23 -3.52
N GLU A 23 -0.90 14.70 -4.12
CA GLU A 23 -1.86 13.84 -4.82
C GLU A 23 -1.21 13.14 -6.03
N LYS A 24 -0.40 13.87 -6.81
CA LYS A 24 0.34 13.29 -7.94
C LYS A 24 1.35 12.26 -7.48
N GLN A 25 2.12 12.55 -6.43
CA GLN A 25 3.08 11.61 -5.86
C GLN A 25 2.40 10.36 -5.31
N LEU A 26 1.26 10.51 -4.64
CA LEU A 26 0.45 9.39 -4.17
C LEU A 26 -0.05 8.54 -5.33
N ARG A 27 -0.57 9.16 -6.40
CA ARG A 27 -1.02 8.46 -7.60
C ARG A 27 0.11 7.66 -8.24
N VAL A 28 1.30 8.25 -8.36
CA VAL A 28 2.50 7.57 -8.87
C VAL A 28 2.90 6.41 -7.95
N PHE A 29 2.90 6.62 -6.65
CA PHE A 29 3.22 5.59 -5.67
C PHE A 29 2.27 4.39 -5.76
N VAL A 30 0.96 4.62 -5.73
CA VAL A 30 -0.05 3.56 -5.85
C VAL A 30 0.07 2.83 -7.18
N THR A 31 0.33 3.55 -8.27
CA THR A 31 0.58 2.96 -9.60
C THR A 31 1.79 2.02 -9.57
N LEU A 32 2.88 2.45 -8.95
CA LEU A 32 4.10 1.64 -8.84
C LEU A 32 3.91 0.41 -7.95
N VAL A 33 3.17 0.55 -6.83
CA VAL A 33 2.80 -0.59 -5.98
C VAL A 33 1.99 -1.61 -6.79
N ALA A 34 0.96 -1.16 -7.51
CA ALA A 34 0.13 -2.03 -8.34
C ALA A 34 0.96 -2.74 -9.42
N LEU A 35 1.76 -1.98 -10.18
CA LEU A 35 2.62 -2.53 -11.21
C LEU A 35 3.61 -3.56 -10.64
N HIS A 36 4.18 -3.32 -9.47
CA HIS A 36 5.07 -4.26 -8.80
C HIS A 36 4.38 -5.53 -8.32
N VAL A 37 3.15 -5.42 -7.79
CA VAL A 37 2.33 -6.58 -7.42
C VAL A 37 2.06 -7.44 -8.65
N LEU A 38 1.62 -6.83 -9.75
CA LEU A 38 1.38 -7.50 -11.05
C LEU A 38 2.66 -8.15 -11.60
N ALA A 39 3.78 -7.42 -11.63
CA ALA A 39 5.04 -7.97 -12.14
C ALA A 39 5.51 -9.17 -11.31
N LYS A 40 5.44 -9.08 -9.97
CA LYS A 40 5.85 -10.17 -9.07
C LYS A 40 4.87 -11.33 -9.00
N SER A 41 3.60 -11.13 -9.33
CA SER A 41 2.62 -12.20 -9.47
C SER A 41 2.74 -12.97 -10.79
N GLY A 42 3.68 -12.61 -11.67
CA GLY A 42 3.85 -13.22 -13.00
C GLY A 42 2.84 -12.72 -14.03
N ALA A 43 2.13 -11.63 -13.74
CA ALA A 43 1.04 -11.12 -14.56
C ALA A 43 1.48 -10.63 -15.92
N THR A 44 2.55 -9.84 -15.90
CA THR A 44 3.15 -9.21 -17.06
C THR A 44 3.77 -10.20 -18.03
N LYS A 45 4.01 -11.45 -17.59
CA LYS A 45 4.51 -12.55 -18.42
C LYS A 45 3.39 -13.41 -19.01
N SER A 46 2.17 -13.30 -18.48
CA SER A 46 1.07 -14.22 -18.77
C SER A 46 -0.13 -13.61 -19.49
N CYS A 47 -0.27 -12.28 -19.57
CA CYS A 47 -1.23 -11.63 -20.47
C CYS A 47 -0.63 -10.43 -21.23
N SER A 48 -1.40 -9.91 -22.20
CA SER A 48 -1.06 -8.71 -22.96
C SER A 48 -0.74 -7.52 -22.05
N GLN A 49 0.27 -6.75 -22.44
CA GLN A 49 0.67 -5.51 -21.79
C GLN A 49 -0.50 -4.53 -21.63
N GLU A 50 -1.39 -4.42 -22.63
CA GLU A 50 -2.56 -3.53 -22.56
C GLU A 50 -3.52 -3.95 -21.45
N LYS A 51 -3.77 -5.26 -21.31
CA LYS A 51 -4.61 -5.76 -20.22
C LYS A 51 -3.96 -5.46 -18.87
N ALA A 52 -2.64 -5.65 -18.76
CA ALA A 52 -1.89 -5.35 -17.54
C ALA A 52 -1.99 -3.90 -17.12
N LEU A 53 -1.83 -2.98 -18.07
CA LEU A 53 -1.97 -1.55 -17.84
C LEU A 53 -3.39 -1.15 -17.47
N SER A 54 -4.40 -1.71 -18.14
CA SER A 54 -5.81 -1.44 -17.84
C SER A 54 -6.17 -1.82 -16.40
N CYS A 55 -5.78 -3.01 -15.96
CA CYS A 55 -6.01 -3.44 -14.57
C CYS A 55 -5.20 -2.65 -13.56
N THR A 56 -3.95 -2.30 -13.87
CA THR A 56 -3.15 -1.40 -13.03
C THR A 56 -3.88 -0.07 -12.82
N ARG A 57 -4.43 0.51 -13.89
CA ARG A 57 -5.19 1.76 -13.83
C ARG A 57 -6.46 1.63 -12.98
N ARG A 58 -7.25 0.58 -13.20
CA ARG A 58 -8.50 0.37 -12.44
C ARG A 58 -8.24 0.13 -10.95
N LEU A 59 -7.25 -0.70 -10.62
CA LEU A 59 -6.80 -0.92 -9.25
C LEU A 59 -6.33 0.38 -8.59
N MET A 60 -5.57 1.20 -9.33
CA MET A 60 -5.12 2.51 -8.84
C MET A 60 -6.33 3.40 -8.54
N GLU A 61 -7.27 3.55 -9.47
CA GLU A 61 -8.46 4.39 -9.30
C GLU A 61 -9.29 3.96 -8.08
N GLN A 62 -9.58 2.65 -7.95
CA GLN A 62 -10.34 2.13 -6.81
C GLN A 62 -9.57 2.21 -5.48
N THR A 63 -8.24 2.05 -5.52
CA THR A 63 -7.39 2.19 -4.34
C THR A 63 -7.34 3.62 -3.86
N LEU A 64 -7.26 4.60 -4.78
CA LEU A 64 -7.30 6.03 -4.43
C LEU A 64 -8.69 6.47 -3.95
N GLN A 65 -9.76 5.86 -4.50
CA GLN A 65 -11.12 6.20 -4.12
C GLN A 65 -11.39 5.93 -2.63
N GLY A 66 -11.56 6.98 -1.83
CA GLY A 66 -11.81 6.87 -0.39
C GLY A 66 -10.59 6.46 0.43
N LEU A 67 -9.38 6.58 -0.13
CA LEU A 67 -8.15 6.46 0.65
C LEU A 67 -7.84 7.81 1.30
N THR A 68 -8.01 7.88 2.62
CA THR A 68 -7.62 9.04 3.43
C THR A 68 -6.27 8.75 4.06
N LEU A 69 -5.26 9.54 3.72
CA LEU A 69 -3.93 9.44 4.29
C LEU A 69 -3.68 10.61 5.25
N PRO A 70 -2.76 10.45 6.22
CA PRO A 70 -2.32 11.56 7.06
C PRO A 70 -1.76 12.71 6.21
N ASP A 71 -2.01 13.96 6.60
CA ASP A 71 -1.56 15.16 5.87
C ASP A 71 -0.03 15.21 5.70
N ASP A 72 0.72 14.61 6.62
CA ASP A 72 2.19 14.55 6.60
C ASP A 72 2.75 13.37 5.79
N PHE A 73 1.89 12.57 5.14
CA PHE A 73 2.34 11.41 4.39
C PHE A 73 3.00 11.81 3.08
N SER A 74 4.32 11.62 3.01
CA SER A 74 5.10 11.73 1.79
C SER A 74 5.49 10.35 1.27
N PRO A 75 4.87 9.86 0.18
CA PRO A 75 5.17 8.54 -0.35
C PRO A 75 6.55 8.50 -1.02
N ASP A 76 7.46 7.67 -0.48
CA ASP A 76 8.74 7.38 -1.11
C ASP A 76 8.63 6.20 -2.09
N VAL A 77 8.93 6.47 -3.36
CA VAL A 77 8.97 5.48 -4.43
C VAL A 77 9.96 4.34 -4.19
N THR A 78 10.99 4.51 -3.37
CA THR A 78 11.89 3.40 -3.02
C THR A 78 11.17 2.32 -2.19
N GLN A 79 10.16 2.73 -1.41
CA GLN A 79 9.43 1.90 -0.46
C GLN A 79 8.23 1.18 -1.10
N CYS A 80 7.85 1.54 -2.33
CA CYS A 80 6.76 0.90 -3.07
C CYS A 80 6.99 -0.62 -3.23
N LYS A 81 8.25 -1.06 -3.30
CA LYS A 81 8.65 -2.48 -3.40
C LYS A 81 8.26 -3.28 -2.17
N ASP A 82 8.32 -2.67 -1.00
CA ASP A 82 8.04 -3.32 0.27
C ASP A 82 6.54 -3.40 0.51
N VAL A 83 5.81 -2.31 0.25
CA VAL A 83 4.34 -2.31 0.26
C VAL A 83 3.81 -3.35 -0.72
N ALA A 84 4.33 -3.38 -1.96
CA ALA A 84 3.95 -4.40 -2.94
C ALA A 84 4.25 -5.83 -2.49
N ARG A 85 5.34 -6.05 -1.73
CA ARG A 85 5.68 -7.36 -1.18
C ARG A 85 4.68 -7.77 -0.10
N SER A 86 4.33 -6.86 0.81
CA SER A 86 3.35 -7.11 1.88
C SER A 86 1.97 -7.42 1.30
N VAL A 87 1.51 -6.60 0.34
CA VAL A 87 0.27 -6.83 -0.40
C VAL A 87 0.29 -8.21 -1.06
N LEU A 88 1.33 -8.53 -1.82
CA LEU A 88 1.43 -9.83 -2.49
C LEU A 88 1.45 -11.01 -1.51
N THR A 89 2.04 -10.83 -0.33
CA THR A 89 2.11 -11.87 0.71
C THR A 89 0.74 -12.14 1.32
N GLU A 90 -0.01 -11.10 1.67
CA GLU A 90 -1.38 -11.24 2.18
C GLU A 90 -2.31 -11.84 1.12
N LEU A 91 -2.22 -11.38 -0.13
CA LEU A 91 -2.99 -11.95 -1.24
C LEU A 91 -2.61 -13.43 -1.48
N LYS A 92 -1.34 -13.81 -1.38
CA LYS A 92 -0.92 -15.22 -1.43
C LYS A 92 -1.59 -16.04 -0.35
N GLN A 93 -1.66 -15.53 0.87
CA GLN A 93 -2.30 -16.24 1.98
C GLN A 93 -3.80 -16.37 1.76
N GLN A 94 -4.47 -15.31 1.32
CA GLN A 94 -5.92 -15.31 1.05
C GLN A 94 -6.31 -16.25 -0.10
N PHE A 95 -5.49 -16.36 -1.15
CA PHE A 95 -5.77 -17.18 -2.32
C PHE A 95 -5.05 -18.55 -2.34
N GLY A 96 -4.64 -19.06 -1.16
CA GLY A 96 -4.11 -20.42 -1.05
C GLY A 96 -2.76 -20.65 -1.75
N GLY A 97 -1.90 -19.64 -1.82
CA GLY A 97 -0.53 -19.70 -2.33
C GLY A 97 -0.42 -19.65 -3.86
N LYS A 98 -1.49 -19.96 -4.60
CA LYS A 98 -1.54 -19.93 -6.06
C LYS A 98 -2.10 -18.60 -6.56
N VAL A 99 -1.24 -17.58 -6.66
CA VAL A 99 -1.56 -16.28 -7.31
C VAL A 99 -1.57 -16.39 -8.85
N GLU A 100 -1.77 -17.59 -9.40
CA GLU A 100 -0.93 -18.06 -10.50
C GLU A 100 -1.05 -17.27 -11.80
N LYS A 101 -2.11 -16.48 -12.00
CA LYS A 101 -2.10 -15.43 -13.02
C LYS A 101 -2.93 -14.23 -12.59
N TRP A 102 -2.57 -13.46 -11.53
CA TRP A 102 -3.23 -12.17 -11.16
C TRP A 102 -4.77 -12.24 -11.28
N VAL A 103 -5.25 -13.40 -10.83
CA VAL A 103 -6.56 -14.05 -11.03
C VAL A 103 -7.36 -13.57 -12.25
N LEU A 104 -6.68 -13.52 -13.40
CA LEU A 104 -7.13 -13.04 -14.70
C LEU A 104 -7.81 -11.66 -14.63
N LEU A 105 -7.05 -10.65 -14.18
CA LEU A 105 -7.40 -9.25 -14.40
C LEU A 105 -8.71 -8.79 -13.75
N LEU A 106 -9.15 -9.42 -12.66
CA LEU A 106 -10.23 -8.90 -11.81
C LEU A 106 -11.55 -8.66 -12.61
N GLU A 107 -12.08 -9.70 -13.24
CA GLU A 107 -13.42 -9.71 -13.84
C GLU A 107 -14.54 -9.84 -12.78
N ASP A 108 -14.20 -10.31 -11.57
CA ASP A 108 -15.11 -10.41 -10.43
C ASP A 108 -14.97 -9.20 -9.49
N ALA A 109 -16.09 -8.51 -9.26
CA ALA A 109 -16.13 -7.29 -8.45
C ALA A 109 -15.85 -7.53 -6.95
N ALA A 110 -16.19 -8.71 -6.40
CA ALA A 110 -15.93 -9.04 -5.01
C ALA A 110 -14.44 -9.33 -4.78
N MET A 111 -13.80 -9.99 -5.74
CA MET A 111 -12.36 -10.20 -5.73
C MET A 111 -11.61 -8.88 -5.90
N GLU A 112 -12.06 -8.02 -6.81
CA GLU A 112 -11.49 -6.68 -6.99
C GLU A 112 -11.59 -5.84 -5.71
N ALA A 113 -12.73 -5.84 -5.03
CA ALA A 113 -12.91 -5.16 -3.76
C ALA A 113 -11.95 -5.68 -2.67
N THR A 114 -11.76 -7.00 -2.60
CA THR A 114 -10.84 -7.64 -1.64
C THR A 114 -9.39 -7.21 -1.90
N VAL A 115 -8.98 -7.18 -3.17
CA VAL A 115 -7.64 -6.72 -3.56
C VAL A 115 -7.47 -5.24 -3.25
N THR A 116 -8.42 -4.40 -3.65
CA THR A 116 -8.41 -2.97 -3.35
C THR A 116 -8.34 -2.70 -1.85
N GLN A 117 -9.06 -3.47 -1.03
CA GLN A 117 -8.99 -3.36 0.43
C GLN A 117 -7.60 -3.73 0.96
N CYS A 118 -6.98 -4.80 0.43
CA CYS A 118 -5.62 -5.18 0.78
C CYS A 118 -4.62 -4.07 0.44
N PHE A 119 -4.72 -3.48 -0.75
CA PHE A 119 -3.91 -2.32 -1.15
C PHE A 119 -4.10 -1.14 -0.19
N LYS A 120 -5.35 -0.72 0.06
CA LYS A 120 -5.66 0.40 0.97
C LYS A 120 -5.12 0.14 2.37
N LYS A 121 -5.29 -1.08 2.90
CA LYS A 121 -4.78 -1.48 4.22
C LYS A 121 -3.27 -1.33 4.30
N HIS A 122 -2.52 -1.91 3.36
CA HIS A 122 -1.06 -1.85 3.39
C HIS A 122 -0.51 -0.45 3.12
N ILE A 123 -1.14 0.33 2.25
CA ILE A 123 -0.76 1.73 2.01
C ILE A 123 -1.05 2.59 3.25
N LEU A 124 -2.18 2.38 3.91
CA LEU A 124 -2.55 3.08 5.15
C LEU A 124 -1.68 2.66 6.35
N GLU A 125 -1.35 1.38 6.45
CA GLU A 125 -0.42 0.90 7.47
C GLU A 125 0.97 1.48 7.25
N PHE A 126 1.36 1.62 5.99
CA PHE A 126 2.61 2.25 5.61
C PHE A 126 2.65 3.75 5.89
N SER A 127 1.51 4.44 5.75
CA SER A 127 1.42 5.88 6.01
C SER A 127 1.35 6.24 7.49
N LYS A 128 1.10 5.26 8.36
CA LYS A 128 1.15 5.50 9.80
C LYS A 128 2.60 5.68 10.27
N PRO A 129 2.86 6.63 11.18
CA PRO A 129 4.17 6.74 11.82
C PRO A 129 4.48 5.42 12.52
N ARG A 130 5.50 4.74 12.02
CA ARG A 130 5.89 3.40 12.49
C ARG A 130 6.49 3.55 13.89
N ASN A 131 5.71 3.25 14.93
CA ASN A 131 6.22 3.14 16.29
C ASN A 131 7.08 1.87 16.40
N TYR A 132 8.31 1.95 15.89
CA TYR A 132 9.28 0.85 15.77
C TYR A 132 9.48 0.08 17.09
N LEU A 133 9.38 0.80 18.21
CA LEU A 133 9.51 0.22 19.55
C LEU A 133 8.37 -0.76 19.87
N SER A 134 7.14 -0.47 19.47
CA SER A 134 5.98 -1.33 19.76
C SER A 134 5.97 -2.62 18.94
N ASP A 135 6.28 -2.54 17.64
CA ASP A 135 6.34 -3.71 16.74
C ASP A 135 7.51 -4.62 17.14
N PHE A 136 8.66 -4.05 17.49
CA PHE A 136 9.80 -4.81 18.01
C PHE A 136 9.46 -5.55 19.31
N VAL A 137 8.83 -4.86 20.28
CA VAL A 137 8.41 -5.48 21.55
C VAL A 137 7.40 -6.60 21.30
N VAL A 138 6.41 -6.40 20.45
CA VAL A 138 5.41 -7.43 20.12
C VAL A 138 6.08 -8.65 19.48
N ARG A 139 7.01 -8.46 18.53
CA ARG A 139 7.74 -9.58 17.92
C ARG A 139 8.60 -10.34 18.91
N VAL A 140 9.29 -9.63 19.81
CA VAL A 140 10.12 -10.25 20.85
C VAL A 140 9.24 -11.04 21.82
N VAL A 141 8.16 -10.45 22.33
CA VAL A 141 7.24 -11.10 23.25
C VAL A 141 6.59 -12.32 22.60
N LEU A 142 6.09 -12.20 21.37
CA LEU A 142 5.50 -13.33 20.63
C LEU A 142 6.51 -14.47 20.44
N THR A 143 7.75 -14.14 20.09
CA THR A 143 8.82 -15.13 19.95
C THR A 143 9.10 -15.82 21.28
N VAL A 144 9.23 -15.09 22.38
CA VAL A 144 9.44 -15.67 23.73
C VAL A 144 8.27 -16.57 24.14
N VAL A 145 7.04 -16.17 23.87
CA VAL A 145 5.84 -16.99 24.15
C VAL A 145 5.85 -18.29 23.33
N ILE A 146 6.22 -18.22 22.05
CA ILE A 146 6.34 -19.43 21.21
C ILE A 146 7.46 -20.35 21.72
N PHE A 147 8.63 -19.81 22.05
CA PHE A 147 9.73 -20.61 22.58
C PHE A 147 9.38 -21.26 23.92
N THR A 148 8.76 -20.51 24.84
CA THR A 148 8.36 -21.04 26.15
C THR A 148 7.27 -22.10 26.03
N THR A 149 6.28 -21.91 25.15
CA THR A 149 5.24 -22.93 24.90
C THR A 149 5.82 -24.21 24.29
N ILE A 150 6.77 -24.12 23.35
CA ILE A 150 7.49 -25.28 22.80
C ILE A 150 8.30 -26.02 23.88
N ILE A 151 9.02 -25.29 24.74
CA ILE A 151 9.82 -25.88 25.82
C ILE A 151 8.93 -26.61 26.82
N VAL A 152 7.81 -26.01 27.24
CA VAL A 152 6.86 -26.63 28.18
C VAL A 152 6.23 -27.88 27.56
N LEU A 153 5.83 -27.82 26.29
CA LEU A 153 5.26 -28.97 25.58
C LEU A 153 6.27 -30.12 25.45
N ARG A 154 7.56 -29.81 25.27
CA ARG A 154 8.66 -30.80 25.22
C ARG A 154 9.03 -31.39 26.58
N LEU A 155 8.73 -30.71 27.68
CA LEU A 155 8.93 -31.22 29.04
C LEU A 155 7.76 -32.08 29.54
N LEU A 156 6.60 -31.97 28.89
CA LEU A 156 5.37 -32.67 29.28
C LEU A 156 5.17 -34.02 28.57
N ILE A 157 5.97 -34.32 27.53
CA ILE A 157 6.00 -35.56 26.75
C ILE A 157 7.24 -36.37 27.15
#